data_AF-A0A0L0F6E2-F1
#
_entry.id   AF-A0A0L0F6E2-F1
#
_cell.length_a   1.000
_cell.length_b   1.000
_cell.length_c   1.000
_cell.angle_alpha   90.00
_cell.angle_beta   90.00
_cell.angle_gamma   90.00
#
_symmetry.space_group_name_H-M   'P 1'
#
loop_
_entity.id
_entity.type
_entity.pdbx_description
1 polymer ?
#
loop_
_entity_poly.entity_id
_entity_poly.type
_entity_poly.pdbx_seq_one_letter_code
_entity_poly.pdbx_strand_id
1 'polypeptide(L)'
;MQDTPADILVKSSFFAIPVTPEVGSLHNPLQYIKANCREEDFVVFKLDIDTPAVETALAWQLLDADIAHLIDEFYFEDHVSGSPMCFMGWTWGWKDHDLATSIKYFQDLRKLGIRAHSWV
;
A
#
# COMPACT_ATOMS: atom_id res chain seq x y z
N MET A 1 -24.57 2.29 -5.60
CA MET A 1 -24.38 3.41 -4.64
C MET A 1 -25.68 3.83 -3.94
N GLN A 2 -26.84 3.20 -4.20
CA GLN A 2 -28.14 3.65 -3.69
C GLN A 2 -28.56 2.99 -2.35
N ASP A 3 -27.81 1.98 -1.89
CA ASP A 3 -28.15 1.17 -0.70
C ASP A 3 -27.12 1.29 0.45
N THR A 4 -26.14 2.19 0.33
CA THR A 4 -25.13 2.39 1.39
C THR A 4 -25.69 3.34 2.46
N PRO A 5 -25.71 2.95 3.75
CA PRO A 5 -26.18 3.83 4.83
C PRO A 5 -25.42 5.17 4.86
N ALA A 6 -26.13 6.26 5.20
CA ALA A 6 -25.58 7.62 5.12
C ALA A 6 -24.34 7.83 6.02
N ASP A 7 -24.30 7.18 7.18
CA ASP A 7 -23.19 7.20 8.13
C ASP A 7 -21.97 6.40 7.65
N ILE A 8 -22.17 5.48 6.71
CA ILE A 8 -21.12 4.75 6.00
C ILE A 8 -20.67 5.53 4.77
N LEU A 9 -21.59 6.15 4.02
CA LEU A 9 -21.30 6.98 2.84
C LEU A 9 -20.31 8.11 3.14
N VAL A 10 -20.48 8.80 4.27
CA VAL A 10 -19.58 9.88 4.71
C VAL A 10 -18.19 9.37 5.12
N LYS A 11 -18.06 8.07 5.42
CA LYS A 11 -16.79 7.41 5.79
C LYS A 11 -16.17 6.64 4.62
N SER A 12 -16.94 6.38 3.56
CA SER A 12 -16.57 5.39 2.53
C SER A 12 -15.75 5.93 1.37
N SER A 13 -15.69 7.26 1.15
CA SER A 13 -14.68 8.01 0.37
C SER A 13 -15.25 9.30 -0.25
N PHE A 14 -14.49 10.39 -0.21
CA PHE A 14 -14.48 11.48 -1.20
C PHE A 14 -13.21 12.33 -1.03
N PHE A 15 -12.08 11.94 -1.64
CA PHE A 15 -10.88 12.77 -1.71
C PHE A 15 -10.19 12.56 -3.06
N ALA A 16 -10.37 13.51 -3.99
CA ALA A 16 -9.61 13.57 -5.25
C ALA A 16 -8.29 14.34 -5.02
N ILE A 17 -7.51 13.91 -4.03
CA ILE A 17 -6.22 14.52 -3.71
C ILE A 17 -5.11 13.54 -4.11
N PRO A 18 -4.20 13.93 -5.01
CA PRO A 18 -3.04 13.11 -5.34
C PRO A 18 -2.22 12.81 -4.08
N VAL A 19 -1.86 11.54 -3.91
CA VAL A 19 -0.96 11.11 -2.85
C VAL A 19 0.49 11.41 -3.21
N THR A 20 1.33 11.57 -2.20
CA THR A 20 2.78 11.77 -2.35
C THR A 20 3.54 10.81 -1.45
N PRO A 21 4.72 10.32 -1.88
CA PRO A 21 5.57 9.51 -1.03
C PRO A 21 6.41 10.36 -0.05
N GLU A 22 6.30 11.69 -0.05
CA GLU A 22 7.10 12.54 0.83
C GLU A 22 6.75 12.32 2.32
N VAL A 23 7.75 11.91 3.12
CA VAL A 23 7.58 11.62 4.54
C VAL A 23 7.16 12.90 5.29
N GLY A 24 6.09 12.80 6.09
CA GLY A 24 5.55 13.92 6.86
C GLY A 24 4.59 14.82 6.08
N SER A 25 4.42 14.63 4.76
CA SER A 25 3.39 15.35 4.00
C SER A 25 1.99 14.93 4.43
N LEU A 26 1.06 15.88 4.54
CA LEU A 26 -0.37 15.59 4.80
C LEU A 26 -1.03 14.76 3.69
N HIS A 27 -0.38 14.70 2.52
CA HIS A 27 -0.85 13.93 1.36
C HIS A 27 -0.17 12.55 1.27
N ASN A 28 0.64 12.19 2.26
CA ASN A 28 1.16 10.84 2.40
C ASN A 28 0.12 10.00 3.16
N PRO A 29 -0.42 8.91 2.57
CA PRO A 29 -1.48 8.12 3.20
C PRO A 29 -1.06 7.49 4.54
N LEU A 30 0.24 7.32 4.80
CA LEU A 30 0.71 6.84 6.10
C LEU A 30 0.41 7.85 7.22
N GLN A 31 0.35 9.16 6.93
CA GLN A 31 -0.11 10.16 7.91
C GLN A 31 -1.59 10.00 8.24
N TYR A 32 -2.41 9.57 7.27
CA TYR A 32 -3.81 9.29 7.52
C TYR A 32 -3.98 8.11 8.49
N ILE A 33 -3.25 7.00 8.26
CA ILE A 33 -3.24 5.85 9.16
C ILE A 33 -2.79 6.28 10.56
N LYS A 34 -1.67 7.01 10.64
CA LYS A 34 -1.13 7.53 11.92
C LYS A 34 -2.14 8.36 12.72
N ALA A 35 -2.94 9.17 12.03
CA ALA A 35 -3.86 10.11 12.67
C ALA A 35 -5.21 9.47 13.05
N ASN A 36 -5.60 8.36 12.42
CA ASN A 36 -6.96 7.82 12.54
C ASN A 36 -7.02 6.39 13.10
N CYS A 37 -5.92 5.65 13.12
CA CYS A 37 -5.88 4.27 13.61
C CYS A 37 -5.26 4.20 15.00
N ARG A 38 -5.69 3.20 15.78
CA ARG A 38 -5.15 2.87 17.10
C ARG A 38 -4.70 1.41 17.13
N GLU A 39 -3.88 1.04 18.10
CA GLU A 39 -3.32 -0.32 18.22
C GLU A 39 -4.40 -1.40 18.36
N GLU A 40 -5.56 -1.08 18.91
CA GLU A 40 -6.68 -2.01 19.04
C GLU A 40 -7.53 -2.19 17.76
N ASP A 41 -7.34 -1.33 16.76
CA ASP A 41 -8.08 -1.41 15.51
C ASP A 41 -7.44 -2.46 14.60
N PHE A 42 -8.26 -3.24 13.87
CA PHE A 42 -7.74 -4.10 12.80
C PHE A 42 -7.64 -3.30 11.50
N VAL A 43 -6.43 -3.12 10.99
CA VAL A 43 -6.17 -2.19 9.88
C VAL A 43 -5.69 -2.93 8.64
N VAL A 44 -6.44 -2.74 7.55
CA VAL A 44 -6.06 -3.20 6.21
C VAL A 44 -5.67 -1.99 5.38
N PHE A 45 -4.42 -1.95 4.92
CA PHE A 45 -3.94 -0.93 3.99
C PHE A 45 -3.88 -1.52 2.58
N LYS A 46 -4.71 -1.01 1.66
CA LYS A 46 -4.62 -1.32 0.23
C LYS A 46 -4.02 -0.11 -0.51
N LEU A 47 -2.98 -0.35 -1.31
CA LEU A 47 -2.30 0.65 -2.11
C LEU A 47 -2.40 0.30 -3.60
N ASP A 48 -3.09 1.15 -4.37
CA ASP A 48 -3.45 0.97 -5.78
C ASP A 48 -3.88 2.35 -6.33
N ILE A 49 -2.94 3.07 -6.96
CA ILE A 49 -3.04 4.50 -7.35
C ILE A 49 -2.51 4.78 -8.77
N ASP A 50 -2.33 3.74 -9.59
CA ASP A 50 -1.90 3.81 -11.00
C ASP A 50 -0.58 4.58 -11.23
N THR A 51 0.26 4.71 -10.19
CA THR A 51 1.52 5.48 -10.23
C THR A 51 2.65 4.66 -9.60
N PRO A 52 3.29 3.74 -10.36
CA PRO A 52 4.22 2.74 -9.83
C PRO A 52 5.32 3.30 -8.93
N ALA A 53 5.98 4.38 -9.37
CA ALA A 53 7.06 4.99 -8.60
C ALA A 53 6.60 5.53 -7.22
N VAL A 54 5.36 6.02 -7.13
CA VAL A 54 4.80 6.50 -5.85
C VAL A 54 4.35 5.32 -5.00
N GLU A 55 3.76 4.28 -5.59
CA GLU A 55 3.36 3.05 -4.91
C GLU A 55 4.56 2.36 -4.27
N THR A 56 5.61 2.12 -5.05
CA THR A 56 6.84 1.51 -4.56
C THR A 56 7.45 2.36 -3.45
N ALA A 57 7.57 3.68 -3.64
CA ALA A 57 8.11 4.54 -2.58
C ALA A 57 7.28 4.53 -1.29
N LEU A 58 5.95 4.44 -1.37
CA LEU A 58 5.06 4.34 -0.20
C LEU A 58 5.10 2.96 0.45
N ALA A 59 5.15 1.89 -0.33
CA ALA A 59 5.28 0.54 0.18
C ALA A 59 6.57 0.41 1.00
N TRP A 60 7.71 0.76 0.41
CA TRP A 60 9.01 0.61 1.07
C TRP A 60 9.16 1.45 2.35
N GLN A 61 8.45 2.58 2.47
CA GLN A 61 8.40 3.35 3.71
C GLN A 61 7.90 2.54 4.90
N LEU A 62 7.06 1.52 4.70
CA LEU A 62 6.53 0.69 5.78
C LEU A 62 7.62 -0.01 6.60
N LEU A 63 8.82 -0.22 6.03
CA LEU A 63 9.94 -0.84 6.77
C LEU A 63 10.50 0.06 7.86
N ASP A 64 10.49 1.37 7.62
CA ASP A 64 11.09 2.38 8.50
C ASP A 64 10.04 3.25 9.21
N ALA A 65 8.76 3.09 8.85
CA ALA A 65 7.68 3.90 9.38
C ALA A 65 7.40 3.53 10.85
N ASP A 66 7.32 4.56 11.69
CA ASP A 66 6.93 4.41 13.10
C ASP A 66 5.47 3.98 13.29
N ILE A 67 4.76 3.70 12.20
CA ILE A 67 3.36 3.28 12.15
C ILE A 67 3.18 1.82 11.73
N ALA A 68 4.26 1.06 11.47
CA ALA A 68 4.15 -0.33 11.03
C ALA A 68 3.30 -1.20 11.97
N HIS A 69 3.35 -0.90 13.27
CA HIS A 69 2.57 -1.56 14.32
C HIS A 69 1.06 -1.28 14.25
N LEU A 70 0.62 -0.31 13.45
CA LEU A 70 -0.79 0.03 13.23
C LEU A 70 -1.39 -0.67 12.02
N ILE A 71 -0.63 -1.49 11.28
CA ILE A 71 -1.09 -2.13 10.04
C ILE A 71 -1.02 -3.65 10.20
N ASP A 72 -2.15 -4.32 10.04
CA ASP A 72 -2.23 -5.78 10.12
C ASP A 72 -2.03 -6.46 8.77
N GLU A 73 -2.71 -5.94 7.75
CA GLU A 73 -2.73 -6.50 6.40
C GLU A 73 -2.35 -5.41 5.38
N PHE A 74 -1.48 -5.75 4.45
CA PHE A 74 -1.05 -4.86 3.37
C PHE A 74 -1.29 -5.51 2.01
N TYR A 75 -2.00 -4.82 1.13
CA TYR A 75 -2.30 -5.25 -0.24
C TYR A 75 -1.77 -4.22 -1.23
N PHE A 76 -0.94 -4.61 -2.18
CA PHE A 76 -0.35 -3.68 -3.15
C PHE A 76 -0.01 -4.33 -4.50
N GLU A 77 0.12 -3.52 -5.54
CA GLU A 77 0.72 -3.94 -6.80
C GLU A 77 2.24 -3.92 -6.66
N ASP A 78 2.88 -5.09 -6.75
CA ASP A 78 4.33 -5.18 -6.65
C ASP A 78 4.95 -5.16 -8.06
N HIS A 79 5.69 -4.09 -8.36
CA HIS A 79 6.29 -3.83 -9.67
C HIS A 79 7.59 -4.64 -9.89
N VAL A 80 7.45 -5.96 -9.91
CA VAL A 80 8.57 -6.93 -9.94
C VAL A 80 8.97 -7.31 -11.36
N SER A 81 10.28 -7.33 -11.62
CA SER A 81 10.83 -7.88 -12.86
C SER A 81 10.61 -9.40 -12.97
N GLY A 82 10.13 -9.84 -14.13
CA GLY A 82 9.84 -11.25 -14.39
C GLY A 82 8.48 -11.72 -13.87
N SER A 83 7.56 -10.80 -13.55
CA SER A 83 6.15 -11.12 -13.28
C SER A 83 5.56 -12.03 -14.38
N PRO A 84 4.85 -13.12 -14.02
CA PRO A 84 4.09 -13.93 -14.97
C PRO A 84 3.13 -13.12 -15.85
N MET A 85 2.59 -12.01 -15.33
CA MET A 85 1.63 -11.18 -16.04
C MET A 85 2.27 -10.35 -17.14
N CYS A 86 3.58 -10.04 -17.03
CA CYS A 86 4.34 -9.45 -18.14
C CYS A 86 4.33 -10.33 -19.40
N PHE A 87 4.17 -11.65 -19.27
CA PHE A 87 4.13 -12.57 -20.40
C PHE A 87 2.74 -12.67 -21.06
N MET A 88 1.69 -12.12 -20.42
CA MET A 88 0.28 -12.22 -20.87
C MET A 88 -0.32 -10.86 -21.26
N GLY A 89 0.51 -9.88 -21.62
CA GLY A 89 0.06 -8.59 -22.17
C GLY A 89 0.37 -7.37 -21.30
N TRP A 90 0.90 -7.56 -20.09
CA TRP A 90 1.35 -6.46 -19.22
C TRP A 90 2.82 -6.11 -19.52
N THR A 91 3.18 -6.08 -20.81
CA THR A 91 4.57 -5.92 -21.30
C THR A 91 5.15 -4.53 -21.05
N TRP A 92 4.33 -3.59 -20.55
CA TRP A 92 4.66 -2.17 -20.39
C TRP A 92 4.74 -1.71 -18.93
N GLY A 93 4.67 -2.63 -17.96
CA GLY A 93 4.75 -2.31 -16.54
C GLY A 93 6.14 -1.84 -16.09
N TRP A 94 6.16 -0.99 -15.06
CA TRP A 94 7.39 -0.60 -14.36
C TRP A 94 7.98 -1.82 -13.64
N LYS A 95 9.30 -1.85 -13.53
CA LYS A 95 10.07 -2.95 -12.94
C LYS A 95 11.10 -2.36 -12.01
N ASP A 96 10.72 -2.16 -10.76
CA ASP A 96 11.52 -1.42 -9.80
C ASP A 96 12.58 -2.32 -9.13
N HIS A 97 12.28 -3.60 -8.98
CA HIS A 97 13.18 -4.58 -8.34
C HIS A 97 12.98 -6.01 -8.87
N ASP A 98 13.81 -6.95 -8.38
CA ASP A 98 13.73 -8.37 -8.72
C ASP A 98 12.92 -9.18 -7.70
N LEU A 99 12.57 -10.42 -8.09
CA LEU A 99 11.77 -11.31 -7.24
C LEU A 99 12.46 -11.61 -5.90
N ALA A 100 13.79 -11.69 -5.87
CA ALA A 100 14.53 -11.92 -4.64
C ALA A 100 14.37 -10.75 -3.66
N THR A 101 14.42 -9.52 -4.17
CA THR A 101 14.19 -8.29 -3.43
C THR A 101 12.76 -8.21 -2.91
N SER A 102 11.77 -8.57 -3.74
CA SER A 102 10.37 -8.67 -3.33
C SER A 102 10.20 -9.67 -2.19
N ILE A 103 10.69 -10.91 -2.33
CA ILE A 103 10.59 -11.93 -1.27
C ILE A 103 11.24 -11.45 0.03
N LYS A 104 12.38 -10.77 -0.05
CA LYS A 104 13.04 -10.18 1.13
C LYS A 104 12.17 -9.09 1.76
N TYR A 105 11.58 -8.22 0.97
CA TYR A 105 10.67 -7.16 1.43
C TYR A 105 9.49 -7.76 2.21
N PHE A 106 8.85 -8.81 1.68
CA PHE A 106 7.78 -9.54 2.37
C PHE A 106 8.24 -10.15 3.70
N GLN A 107 9.46 -10.70 3.75
CA GLN A 107 10.03 -11.23 5.00
C GLN A 107 10.24 -10.12 6.04
N ASP A 108 10.68 -8.94 5.62
CA ASP A 108 10.93 -7.82 6.52
C ASP A 108 9.62 -7.23 7.04
N LEU A 109 8.60 -7.05 6.20
CA LEU A 109 7.24 -6.68 6.63
C LEU A 109 6.67 -7.68 7.65
N ARG A 110 6.86 -8.98 7.41
CA ARG A 110 6.41 -10.04 8.32
C ARG A 110 7.06 -9.92 9.71
N LYS A 111 8.34 -9.52 9.79
CA LYS A 111 9.02 -9.28 11.08
C LYS A 111 8.43 -8.10 11.85
N LEU A 112 7.84 -7.14 11.14
CA LEU A 112 7.13 -6.00 11.73
C LEU A 112 5.69 -6.34 12.13
N GLY A 113 5.22 -7.56 11.86
CA GLY A 113 3.85 -8.00 12.15
C GLY A 113 2.87 -7.83 10.99
N ILE A 114 3.31 -7.20 9.89
CA ILE A 114 2.47 -6.91 8.72
C ILE A 114 2.36 -8.15 7.83
N ARG A 115 1.14 -8.59 7.53
CA ARG A 115 0.87 -9.64 6.54
C ARG A 115 0.64 -9.00 5.18
N ALA A 116 1.64 -9.10 4.32
CA ALA A 116 1.61 -8.50 2.99
C ALA A 116 1.18 -9.50 1.92
N HIS A 117 0.42 -9.00 0.95
CA HIS A 117 -0.06 -9.72 -0.22
C HIS A 117 0.11 -8.80 -1.43
N SER A 118 0.67 -9.32 -2.52
CA SER A 118 0.73 -8.56 -3.76
C SER A 118 0.02 -9.26 -4.90
N TRP A 119 -0.44 -8.45 -5.84
CA TRP A 119 -0.61 -8.89 -7.21
C TRP A 119 0.56 -8.39 -8.05
N VAL A 120 0.77 -9.07 -9.16
CA VAL A 120 1.87 -8.91 -10.12
C VAL A 120 1.31 -8.85 -11.52
#